data_AF-A0A0D0DSY8-F1
#
_entry.id   AF-A0A0D0DSY8-F1
#
_cell.length_a   1.000
_cell.length_b   1.000
_cell.length_c   1.000
_cell.angle_alpha   90.00
_cell.angle_beta   90.00
_cell.angle_gamma   90.00
#
_symmetry.space_group_name_H-M   'P 1'
#
loop_
_entity.id
_entity.type
_entity.pdbx_description
1 polymer ?
#
loop_
_entity_poly.entity_id
_entity_poly.type
_entity_poly.pdbx_seq_one_letter_code
_entity_poly.pdbx_strand_id
1 'polypeptide(L)'
;MFVVDAKHHEIHYSDSLNWPWPSNDVDQICQWLQHHSFVPFSKGLALPHGMQDDSYSCTIAMVNIIHHHLFSNPLFSYNRKEFLCIQDLLYLLCAHINIKDQSYPSYLRPSTAPDNNSQSKSKSLCSAESPSPSLTSPPGQKFPTFKCSCAYGD
;
A
#
# COMPACT_ATOMS: atom_id res chain seq x y z
N MET A 1 1.54 4.29 -6.56
CA MET A 1 1.88 5.05 -5.34
C MET A 1 1.72 6.54 -5.63
N PHE A 2 1.09 7.28 -4.72
CA PHE A 2 0.99 8.74 -4.80
C PHE A 2 1.81 9.39 -3.69
N VAL A 3 2.44 10.53 -3.99
CA VAL A 3 3.03 11.44 -2.99
C VAL A 3 2.38 12.79 -3.16
N VAL A 4 1.81 13.32 -2.08
CA VAL A 4 1.21 14.66 -2.07
C VAL A 4 2.23 15.63 -1.49
N ASP A 5 2.79 16.49 -2.33
CA ASP A 5 3.65 17.59 -1.91
C ASP A 5 2.77 18.81 -1.59
N ALA A 6 2.44 18.93 -0.30
CA ALA A 6 1.64 20.05 0.20
C ALA A 6 2.35 21.41 0.13
N LYS A 7 3.69 21.44 0.02
CA LYS A 7 4.47 22.67 -0.04
C LYS A 7 4.41 23.28 -1.44
N HIS A 8 4.52 22.45 -2.48
CA HIS A 8 4.47 22.91 -3.87
C HIS A 8 3.08 22.74 -4.50
N HIS A 9 2.13 22.16 -3.78
CA HIS A 9 0.79 21.81 -4.28
C HIS A 9 0.86 20.91 -5.52
N GLU A 10 1.68 19.87 -5.44
CA GLU A 10 1.87 18.88 -6.50
C GLU A 10 1.48 17.48 -6.02
N ILE A 11 0.87 16.69 -6.91
CA ILE A 11 0.72 15.26 -6.73
C ILE A 11 1.75 14.58 -7.63
N HIS A 12 2.60 13.74 -7.04
CA HIS A 12 3.52 12.88 -7.77
C HIS A 12 2.98 11.45 -7.80
N TYR A 13 3.28 10.75 -8.87
CA TYR A 13 2.86 9.35 -9.06
C TYR A 13 4.05 8.49 -9.47
N SER A 14 4.00 7.26 -9.01
CA SER A 14 4.98 6.22 -9.33
C SER A 14 4.31 4.85 -9.29
N ASP A 15 4.66 3.98 -10.21
CA ASP A 15 4.10 2.63 -10.27
C ASP A 15 5.18 1.65 -10.71
N SER A 16 5.41 0.60 -9.91
CA SER A 16 6.46 -0.37 -10.19
C SER A 16 6.20 -1.24 -11.43
N LEU A 17 4.99 -1.24 -11.99
CA LEU A 17 4.66 -1.83 -13.30
C LEU A 17 4.73 -0.80 -14.43
N ASN A 18 5.15 0.43 -14.14
CA ASN A 18 5.18 1.56 -15.08
C ASN A 18 3.81 1.83 -15.73
N TRP A 19 2.74 1.68 -14.94
CA TRP A 19 1.41 2.07 -15.38
C TRP A 19 1.32 3.58 -15.59
N PRO A 20 0.45 4.02 -16.53
CA PRO A 20 0.29 5.44 -16.80
C PRO A 20 -0.37 6.17 -15.63
N TRP A 21 -0.30 7.50 -15.67
CA TRP A 21 -0.96 8.39 -14.72
C TRP A 21 -2.47 8.06 -14.58
N PRO A 22 -2.95 7.65 -13.39
CA PRO A 22 -4.33 7.24 -13.20
C PRO A 22 -5.23 8.45 -12.92
N SER A 23 -5.68 9.13 -13.98
CA SER A 23 -6.43 10.41 -13.87
C SER A 23 -7.64 10.33 -12.94
N ASN A 24 -8.43 9.26 -13.00
CA ASN A 24 -9.64 9.12 -12.17
C ASN A 24 -9.33 9.03 -10.66
N ASP A 25 -8.22 8.37 -10.29
CA ASP A 25 -7.83 8.27 -8.89
C ASP A 25 -7.28 9.61 -8.39
N VAL A 26 -6.53 10.31 -9.24
CA VAL A 26 -6.01 11.65 -8.96
C VAL A 26 -7.13 12.66 -8.79
N ASP A 27 -8.16 12.61 -9.63
CA ASP A 27 -9.32 13.50 -9.54
C ASP A 27 -10.04 13.31 -8.19
N GLN A 28 -10.17 12.07 -7.71
CA GLN A 28 -10.73 11.77 -6.40
C GLN A 28 -9.85 12.30 -5.26
N ILE A 29 -8.52 12.15 -5.35
CA ILE A 29 -7.58 12.71 -4.37
C ILE A 29 -7.71 14.25 -4.34
N CYS A 30 -7.75 14.90 -5.50
CA CYS A 30 -7.94 16.35 -5.62
C CYS A 30 -9.26 16.81 -5.00
N GLN A 31 -10.37 16.11 -5.28
CA GLN A 31 -11.67 16.42 -4.67
C GLN A 31 -11.64 16.27 -3.15
N TRP A 32 -11.03 15.20 -2.65
CA TRP A 32 -10.88 14.99 -1.21
C TRP A 32 -10.03 16.09 -0.56
N LEU A 33 -8.92 16.51 -1.18
CA LEU A 33 -8.08 17.60 -0.70
C LEU A 33 -8.83 18.95 -0.70
N GLN A 34 -9.57 19.25 -1.76
CA GLN A 34 -10.40 20.46 -1.85
C GLN A 34 -11.48 20.49 -0.77
N HIS A 35 -12.12 19.35 -0.47
CA HIS A 35 -13.08 19.25 0.62
C HIS A 35 -12.48 19.61 1.99
N HIS A 36 -11.18 19.40 2.16
CA HIS A 36 -10.43 19.75 3.38
C HIS A 36 -9.78 21.14 3.30
N SER A 37 -10.32 22.04 2.48
CA SER A 37 -9.87 23.43 2.33
C SER A 37 -8.45 23.61 1.81
N PHE A 38 -7.88 22.60 1.15
CA PHE A 38 -6.65 22.79 0.40
C PHE A 38 -6.94 23.44 -0.96
N VAL A 39 -5.98 24.21 -1.47
CA VAL A 39 -6.02 24.70 -2.85
C VAL A 39 -5.84 23.54 -3.85
N PRO A 40 -6.29 23.69 -5.11
CA PRO A 40 -6.09 22.67 -6.13
C PRO A 40 -4.62 22.28 -6.30
N PHE A 41 -4.37 20.98 -6.42
CA PHE A 41 -3.03 20.44 -6.67
C PHE A 41 -2.82 20.26 -8.17
N SER A 42 -1.60 20.53 -8.62
CA SER A 42 -1.15 20.28 -9.99
C SER A 42 -0.47 18.91 -10.11
N LYS A 43 -0.25 18.46 -11.35
CA LYS A 43 0.50 17.24 -11.62
C LYS A 43 2.00 17.53 -11.48
N GLY A 44 2.63 16.87 -10.53
CA GLY A 44 4.08 16.86 -10.35
C GLY A 44 4.79 15.91 -11.31
N LEU A 45 6.12 15.90 -11.25
CA LEU A 45 6.96 14.97 -12.01
C LEU A 45 6.76 13.52 -11.54
N ALA A 46 6.91 12.58 -12.46
CA ALA A 46 6.91 11.15 -12.13
C ALA A 46 8.07 10.84 -11.17
N LEU A 47 7.80 10.09 -10.09
CA LEU A 47 8.86 9.73 -9.16
C LEU A 47 9.71 8.60 -9.75
N PRO A 48 11.05 8.69 -9.59
CA PRO A 48 11.93 7.55 -9.86
C PRO A 48 11.47 6.31 -9.10
N HIS A 49 11.41 5.17 -9.78
CA HIS A 49 11.02 3.89 -9.20
C HIS A 49 11.84 2.73 -9.79
N GLY A 50 11.93 1.65 -9.01
CA GLY A 50 12.35 0.36 -9.55
C GLY A 50 11.18 -0.37 -10.22
N MET A 51 11.50 -1.14 -11.24
CA MET A 51 10.55 -2.00 -11.94
C MET A 51 10.38 -3.32 -11.19
N GLN A 52 9.15 -3.78 -11.00
CA GLN A 52 8.87 -5.15 -10.57
C GLN A 52 8.53 -6.02 -11.77
N ASP A 53 9.00 -7.26 -11.75
CA ASP A 53 8.77 -8.25 -12.83
C ASP A 53 7.78 -9.35 -12.39
N ASP A 54 7.15 -9.20 -11.24
CA ASP A 54 6.24 -10.17 -10.63
C ASP A 54 5.00 -9.50 -10.02
N SER A 55 4.05 -10.34 -9.59
CA SER A 55 2.75 -9.91 -9.08
C SER A 55 2.70 -9.65 -7.58
N TYR A 56 3.80 -9.82 -6.84
CA TYR A 56 3.80 -9.81 -5.37
C TYR A 56 4.79 -8.83 -4.73
N SER A 57 5.68 -8.21 -5.50
CA SER A 57 6.70 -7.29 -4.97
C SER A 57 6.23 -5.83 -4.88
N CYS A 58 4.95 -5.55 -5.13
CA CYS A 58 4.47 -4.17 -5.27
C CYS A 58 4.63 -3.37 -3.99
N THR A 59 4.42 -4.01 -2.84
CA THR A 59 4.63 -3.41 -1.53
C THR A 59 6.10 -3.09 -1.28
N ILE A 60 7.02 -4.01 -1.62
CA ILE A 60 8.47 -3.81 -1.44
C ILE A 60 8.95 -2.66 -2.34
N ALA A 61 8.51 -2.64 -3.60
CA ALA A 61 8.83 -1.56 -4.52
C ALA A 61 8.28 -0.22 -4.00
N MET A 62 7.05 -0.19 -3.49
CA MET A 62 6.43 0.99 -2.90
C MET A 62 7.22 1.53 -1.69
N VAL A 63 7.61 0.66 -0.76
CA VAL A 63 8.44 1.03 0.40
C VAL A 63 9.79 1.56 -0.06
N ASN A 64 10.43 0.90 -1.03
CA ASN A 64 11.69 1.38 -1.57
C ASN A 64 11.57 2.76 -2.24
N ILE A 65 10.48 3.03 -2.98
CA ILE A 65 10.22 4.35 -3.58
C ILE A 65 10.12 5.43 -2.49
N ILE A 66 9.42 5.14 -1.37
CA ILE A 66 9.34 6.05 -0.22
C ILE A 66 10.75 6.32 0.35
N HIS A 67 11.53 5.26 0.58
CA HIS A 67 12.88 5.39 1.12
C HIS A 67 13.82 6.14 0.17
N HIS A 68 13.69 5.92 -1.14
CA HIS A 68 14.44 6.66 -2.15
C HIS A 68 14.07 8.14 -2.13
N HIS A 69 12.78 8.46 -2.10
CA HIS A 69 12.31 9.84 -2.11
C HIS A 69 12.71 10.62 -0.85
N LEU A 70 12.67 9.99 0.33
CA LEU A 70 12.97 10.63 1.61
C LEU A 70 14.46 10.64 1.95
N PHE A 71 15.20 9.58 1.59
CA PHE A 71 16.56 9.35 2.06
C PHE A 71 17.59 9.13 0.94
N SER A 72 17.18 9.25 -0.32
CA SER A 72 18.04 8.99 -1.49
C SER A 72 18.63 7.58 -1.53
N ASN A 73 17.97 6.60 -0.90
CA ASN A 73 18.38 5.19 -0.96
C ASN A 73 18.35 4.68 -2.40
N PRO A 74 19.23 3.76 -2.82
CA PRO A 74 19.20 3.25 -4.19
C PRO A 74 17.86 2.55 -4.48
N LEU A 75 17.33 2.79 -5.69
CA LEU A 75 16.08 2.22 -6.15
C LEU A 75 16.12 0.70 -6.22
N PHE A 76 14.93 0.11 -6.14
CA PHE A 76 14.68 -1.31 -6.27
C PHE A 76 15.22 -1.80 -7.61
N SER A 77 15.94 -2.92 -7.55
CA SER A 77 16.33 -3.69 -8.72
C SER A 77 16.06 -5.16 -8.43
N TYR A 78 15.77 -5.94 -9.48
CA TYR A 78 15.47 -7.35 -9.35
C TYR A 78 16.55 -8.10 -8.54
N ASN A 79 17.82 -7.79 -8.77
CA ASN A 79 18.96 -8.42 -8.08
C ASN A 79 18.98 -8.15 -6.56
N ARG A 80 18.30 -7.12 -6.07
CA ARG A 80 18.24 -6.76 -4.64
C ARG A 80 16.90 -7.10 -4.00
N LYS A 81 15.97 -7.66 -4.76
CA LYS A 81 14.59 -7.93 -4.32
C LYS A 81 14.55 -8.81 -3.07
N GLU A 82 15.24 -9.96 -3.10
CA GLU A 82 15.24 -10.90 -1.97
C GLU A 82 15.84 -10.29 -0.72
N PHE A 83 16.94 -9.55 -0.88
CA PHE A 83 17.58 -8.84 0.22
C PHE A 83 16.65 -7.80 0.86
N LEU A 84 15.99 -6.97 0.05
CA LEU A 84 15.03 -5.97 0.53
C LEU A 84 13.83 -6.63 1.21
N CYS A 85 13.31 -7.72 0.62
CA CYS A 85 12.21 -8.49 1.22
C CYS A 85 12.57 -9.03 2.61
N ILE A 86 13.75 -9.63 2.76
CA ILE A 86 14.23 -10.16 4.04
C ILE A 86 14.43 -9.01 5.03
N GLN A 87 15.02 -7.89 4.59
CA GLN A 87 15.23 -6.73 5.44
C GLN A 87 13.91 -6.16 5.98
N ASP A 88 12.91 -5.97 5.10
CA ASP A 88 11.60 -5.45 5.46
C ASP A 88 10.84 -6.43 6.38
N LEU A 89 10.94 -7.74 6.10
CA LEU A 89 10.36 -8.78 6.95
C LEU A 89 10.99 -8.79 8.35
N LEU A 90 12.32 -8.73 8.44
CA LEU A 90 13.02 -8.67 9.72
C LEU A 90 12.62 -7.44 10.52
N TYR A 91 12.50 -6.28 9.87
CA TYR A 91 12.02 -5.06 10.52
C TYR A 91 10.61 -5.24 11.10
N LEU A 92 9.68 -5.80 10.33
CA LEU A 92 8.31 -6.09 10.79
C LEU A 92 8.29 -7.08 11.96
N LEU A 93 9.09 -8.15 11.90
CA LEU A 93 9.18 -9.13 12.98
C LEU A 93 9.75 -8.52 14.26
N CYS A 94 10.83 -7.74 14.16
CA CYS A 94 11.41 -7.04 15.30
C CYS A 94 10.42 -6.05 15.92
N ALA A 95 9.70 -5.28 15.09
CA ALA A 95 8.66 -4.37 15.58
C ALA A 95 7.55 -5.14 16.31
N HIS A 96 7.08 -6.26 15.76
CA HIS A 96 6.03 -7.08 16.37
C HIS A 96 6.45 -7.73 17.70
N ILE A 97 7.68 -8.23 17.78
CA ILE A 97 8.23 -8.80 19.02
C ILE A 97 8.34 -7.71 20.09
N ASN A 98 8.91 -6.55 19.74
CA ASN A 98 9.09 -5.44 20.68
C ASN A 98 7.75 -4.86 21.19
N ILE A 99 6.69 -4.91 20.38
CA ILE A 99 5.34 -4.50 20.80
C ILE A 99 4.78 -5.44 21.87
N LYS A 100 5.09 -6.75 21.81
CA LYS A 100 4.62 -7.73 22.80
C LYS A 100 5.30 -7.58 24.17
N ASP A 101 6.53 -7.07 24.18
CA ASP A 101 7.26 -6.77 25.42
C ASP A 101 6.81 -5.44 26.05
N GLN A 102 6.13 -4.57 25.31
CA GLN A 102 5.39 -3.45 25.87
C GLN A 102 4.01 -3.94 26.33
N SER A 103 3.98 -4.59 27.50
CA SER A 103 2.73 -4.79 28.25
C SER A 103 2.01 -3.45 28.39
N TYR A 104 0.90 -3.28 27.65
CA TYR A 104 0.07 -2.09 27.74
C TYR A 104 -0.23 -1.78 29.21
N PRO A 105 -0.12 -0.51 29.63
CA PRO A 105 -0.51 -0.17 30.98
C PRO A 105 -1.98 -0.50 31.20
N SER A 106 -2.26 -1.31 32.20
CA SER A 106 -3.57 -1.91 32.49
C SER A 106 -4.68 -0.92 32.89
N TYR A 107 -4.38 0.38 32.90
CA TYR A 107 -5.32 1.44 33.29
C TYR A 107 -6.26 1.91 32.16
N LEU A 108 -6.14 1.39 30.94
CA LEU A 108 -7.12 1.60 29.86
C LEU A 108 -8.19 0.50 29.77
N ARG A 109 -8.35 -0.35 30.80
CA ARG A 109 -9.50 -1.26 30.87
C ARG A 109 -10.75 -0.40 31.11
N PRO A 110 -11.70 -0.28 30.16
CA PRO A 110 -12.95 0.41 30.43
C PRO A 110 -13.60 -0.31 31.61
N SER A 111 -13.76 0.43 32.71
CA SER A 111 -14.47 -0.06 33.87
C SER A 111 -15.87 -0.43 33.40
N THR A 112 -16.20 -1.72 33.40
CA THR A 112 -17.55 -2.22 33.17
C THR A 112 -18.45 -1.62 34.25
N ALA A 113 -19.05 -0.48 33.95
CA ALA A 113 -20.15 0.10 34.72
C ALA A 113 -21.45 -0.64 34.35
N PRO A 114 -22.43 -0.69 35.27
CA PRO A 114 -23.24 -1.85 35.54
C PRO A 114 -24.43 -2.02 34.61
N ASP A 115 -24.93 -3.25 34.58
CA ASP A 115 -26.19 -3.68 33.99
C ASP A 115 -27.31 -2.66 34.19
N ASN A 116 -27.80 -2.09 33.09
CA ASN A 116 -29.14 -1.53 33.06
C ASN A 116 -29.95 -2.19 31.95
N ASN A 117 -30.65 -3.21 32.41
CA ASN A 117 -31.69 -3.96 31.76
C ASN A 117 -32.81 -3.03 31.27
N SER A 118 -32.94 -2.84 29.96
CA SER A 118 -34.16 -2.41 29.27
C SER A 118 -33.97 -2.48 27.75
N GLN A 119 -34.11 -3.68 27.17
CA GLN A 119 -34.30 -3.82 25.72
C GLN A 119 -35.73 -4.23 25.41
N SER A 120 -36.52 -3.19 25.10
CA SER A 120 -37.73 -3.28 24.30
C SER A 120 -37.39 -3.84 22.92
N LYS A 121 -38.12 -4.89 22.54
CA LYS A 121 -38.11 -5.49 21.21
C LYS A 121 -38.58 -4.48 20.16
N SER A 122 -37.77 -4.27 19.14
CA SER A 122 -38.26 -3.94 17.80
C SER A 122 -37.35 -4.55 16.76
N LYS A 123 -37.86 -5.62 16.13
CA LYS A 123 -37.29 -6.26 14.94
C LYS A 123 -37.33 -5.25 13.79
N SER A 124 -36.22 -5.09 13.09
CA SER A 124 -36.22 -4.65 11.70
C SER A 124 -35.14 -5.42 10.95
N LEU A 125 -35.61 -6.19 9.97
CA LEU A 125 -34.85 -6.89 8.95
C LEU A 125 -34.11 -5.88 8.08
N CYS A 126 -32.85 -6.17 7.73
CA CYS A 126 -32.30 -5.93 6.40
C CYS A 126 -31.07 -6.81 6.22
N SER A 127 -31.24 -7.89 5.46
CA SER A 127 -30.16 -8.68 4.89
C SER A 127 -29.40 -7.81 3.88
N ALA A 128 -28.09 -7.69 4.05
CA ALA A 128 -27.20 -7.19 3.00
C ALA A 128 -26.36 -8.37 2.49
N GLU A 129 -26.79 -8.96 1.38
CA GLU A 129 -25.92 -9.79 0.54
C GLU A 129 -24.80 -8.90 -0.01
N SER A 130 -23.56 -9.24 0.29
CA SER A 130 -22.39 -8.68 -0.37
C SER A 130 -22.18 -9.38 -1.71
N PRO A 131 -22.15 -8.67 -2.85
CA PRO A 131 -21.62 -9.26 -4.08
C PRO A 131 -20.10 -9.31 -4.00
N SER A 132 -19.56 -10.53 -4.06
CA SER A 132 -18.13 -10.78 -4.30
C SER A 132 -17.70 -10.21 -5.65
N PRO A 133 -16.58 -9.47 -5.75
CA PRO A 133 -16.05 -9.08 -7.05
C PRO A 133 -15.43 -10.29 -7.75
N SER A 134 -16.02 -10.68 -8.88
CA SER A 134 -15.43 -11.63 -9.82
C SER A 134 -14.25 -10.97 -10.54
N LEU A 135 -13.04 -11.49 -10.31
CA LEU A 135 -11.85 -11.19 -11.11
C LEU A 135 -12.02 -11.77 -12.52
N THR A 136 -12.51 -10.96 -13.46
CA THR A 136 -12.37 -11.23 -14.89
C THR A 136 -11.04 -10.64 -15.37
N SER A 137 -10.04 -11.51 -15.50
CA SER A 137 -8.81 -11.18 -16.22
C SER A 137 -9.13 -10.81 -17.68
N PRO A 138 -8.49 -9.78 -18.26
CA PRO A 138 -8.65 -9.47 -19.67
C PRO A 138 -8.04 -10.57 -20.54
N PRO A 139 -8.66 -10.96 -21.67
CA PRO A 139 -8.11 -11.95 -22.57
C PRO A 139 -6.95 -11.34 -23.38
N GLY A 140 -5.77 -11.95 -23.32
CA GLY A 140 -4.78 -11.82 -24.41
C GLY A 140 -3.32 -11.50 -24.08
N GLN A 141 -2.89 -11.42 -22.81
CA GLN A 141 -1.45 -11.28 -22.54
C GLN A 141 -0.77 -12.65 -22.42
N LYS A 142 -0.18 -13.11 -23.52
CA LYS A 142 0.84 -14.16 -23.50
C LYS A 142 2.13 -13.56 -22.92
N PHE A 143 2.46 -13.92 -21.69
CA PHE A 143 3.79 -13.66 -21.14
C PHE A 143 4.80 -14.58 -21.83
N PRO A 144 5.94 -14.06 -22.33
CA PRO A 144 6.99 -14.90 -22.88
C PRO A 144 7.59 -15.78 -21.77
N THR A 145 7.62 -17.09 -22.00
CA THR A 145 8.34 -18.04 -21.16
C THR A 145 9.83 -17.89 -21.46
N PHE A 146 10.57 -17.21 -20.58
CA PHE A 146 12.03 -17.19 -20.66
C PHE A 146 12.60 -18.45 -19.98
N LYS A 147 13.23 -19.32 -20.77
CA LYS A 147 14.07 -20.40 -20.27
C LYS A 147 15.37 -19.79 -19.74
N CYS A 148 15.55 -19.84 -18.42
CA CYS A 148 16.83 -19.55 -17.79
C CYS A 148 17.71 -20.81 -17.90
N SER A 149 18.70 -20.80 -18.80
CA SER A 149 19.75 -21.82 -18.82
C SER A 149 20.91 -21.33 -17.96
N CYS A 150 21.02 -21.84 -16.74
CA CYS A 150 22.25 -21.71 -15.96
C CYS A 150 23.24 -22.76 -16.46
N ALA A 151 24.21 -22.35 -17.27
CA ALA A 151 25.40 -23.15 -17.53
C ALA A 151 26.35 -22.99 -16.34
N TYR A 152 26.52 -24.04 -15.55
CA TYR A 152 27.67 -24.18 -14.67
C TYR A 152 28.83 -24.69 -15.53
N GLY A 153 29.90 -23.89 -15.61
CA GLY A 153 31.17 -24.32 -16.19
C GLY A 153 32.04 -24.99 -15.12
N ASP A 154 32.61 -26.13 -15.50
CA ASP A 154 33.59 -26.92 -14.73
C ASP A 154 34.93 -26.18 -14.51
#